data_AF-A0A7Y5Q877-F1
#
_entry.id   AF-A0A7Y5Q877-F1
#
_cell.length_a   1.000
_cell.length_b   1.000
_cell.length_c   1.000
_cell.angle_alpha   90.00
_cell.angle_beta   90.00
_cell.angle_gamma   90.00
#
_symmetry.space_group_name_H-M   'P 1'
#
loop_
_entity.id
_entity.type
_entity.pdbx_description
1 polymer ?
#
loop_
_entity_poly.entity_id
_entity_poly.type
_entity_poly.pdbx_seq_one_letter_code
_entity_poly.pdbx_strand_id
1 'polypeptide(L)'
;AVGGVAVGLVHGLVFRRYVGFALVGAAAYVGLYFLVTTTITKIRAELGPPVHDLHFGGPDRMLLTWLGVESMAPGDRMGMTLFFGFNRAYRGVPQPMMLEAMKAAELERGSQRRVAWAMLLAGPVAAFGSCWAMLHWAYVDGMQFARESYRIGGQAWTRLDSWFSLPWPGGAAATGAMAVGAGICLLLMALRLQFVAFPFHPIGYAISANWAMNCVWTPILIGWAAKTLTLKYSGAKGYRAGLPVAIGLILGEFVIGSLWSLFGVIAHVPVYQFWMFD
;
A
#
# COMPACT_ATOMS: atom_id res chain seq x y z
N ALA A 1 -22.23 -5.33 6.93
CA ALA A 1 -20.90 -5.86 6.55
C ALA A 1 -21.00 -6.89 5.42
N VAL A 2 -21.67 -8.04 5.64
CA VAL A 2 -21.78 -9.14 4.65
C VAL A 2 -22.34 -8.68 3.29
N GLY A 3 -23.43 -7.91 3.27
CA GLY A 3 -23.99 -7.39 2.02
C GLY A 3 -23.05 -6.47 1.23
N GLY A 4 -22.23 -5.66 1.92
CA GLY A 4 -21.25 -4.79 1.25
C GLY A 4 -20.10 -5.58 0.62
N VAL A 5 -19.64 -6.65 1.29
CA VAL A 5 -18.62 -7.56 0.74
C VAL A 5 -19.16 -8.29 -0.48
N ALA A 6 -20.39 -8.82 -0.40
CA ALA A 6 -21.03 -9.48 -1.54
C ALA A 6 -21.19 -8.55 -2.74
N VAL A 7 -21.68 -7.32 -2.53
CA VAL A 7 -21.79 -6.31 -3.59
C VAL A 7 -20.43 -5.97 -4.17
N GLY A 8 -19.41 -5.76 -3.33
CA GLY A 8 -18.04 -5.47 -3.77
C GLY A 8 -17.42 -6.60 -4.59
N LEU A 9 -17.62 -7.86 -4.19
CA LEU A 9 -17.15 -9.04 -4.92
C LEU A 9 -17.85 -9.18 -6.27
N VAL A 10 -19.18 -9.11 -6.30
CA VAL A 10 -19.96 -9.21 -7.53
C VAL A 10 -19.61 -8.08 -8.49
N HIS A 11 -19.59 -6.84 -8.01
CA HIS A 11 -19.20 -5.69 -8.82
C HIS A 11 -17.76 -5.83 -9.33
N GLY A 12 -16.83 -6.24 -8.47
CA GLY A 12 -15.43 -6.46 -8.84
C GLY A 12 -15.23 -7.52 -9.90
N LEU A 13 -16.02 -8.60 -9.88
CA LEU A 13 -16.03 -9.65 -10.90
C LEU A 13 -16.65 -9.16 -12.21
N VAL A 14 -17.85 -8.57 -12.15
CA VAL A 14 -18.58 -8.09 -13.34
C VAL A 14 -17.76 -7.03 -14.07
N PHE A 15 -17.20 -6.05 -13.35
CA PHE A 15 -16.38 -5.01 -13.95
C PHE A 15 -15.14 -5.58 -14.66
N ARG A 16 -14.49 -6.59 -14.08
CA ARG A 16 -13.33 -7.25 -14.70
C ARG A 16 -13.71 -8.03 -15.95
N ARG A 17 -14.88 -8.69 -15.95
CA ARG A 17 -15.40 -9.35 -17.15
C ARG A 17 -15.69 -8.35 -18.26
N TYR A 18 -16.26 -7.19 -17.91
CA TYR A 18 -16.49 -6.09 -18.85
C TYR A 18 -15.19 -5.53 -19.45
N VAL A 19 -14.13 -5.42 -18.64
CA VAL A 19 -12.79 -4.99 -19.08
C VAL A 19 -12.10 -6.03 -19.98
N GLY A 20 -12.56 -7.28 -20.00
CA GLY A 20 -12.06 -8.33 -20.89
C GLY A 20 -11.30 -9.47 -20.20
N PHE A 21 -11.23 -9.52 -18.86
CA PHE A 21 -10.64 -10.66 -18.16
C PHE A 21 -11.41 -11.95 -18.44
N ALA A 22 -10.72 -13.08 -18.56
CA ALA A 22 -11.34 -14.39 -18.44
C ALA A 22 -11.98 -14.58 -17.06
N LEU A 23 -13.02 -15.42 -16.94
CA LEU A 23 -13.74 -15.59 -15.67
C LEU A 23 -12.84 -16.08 -14.54
N VAL A 24 -12.00 -17.08 -14.82
CA VAL A 24 -11.06 -17.63 -13.84
C VAL A 24 -10.00 -16.58 -13.46
N GLY A 25 -9.46 -15.85 -14.45
CA GLY A 25 -8.52 -14.76 -14.22
C GLY A 25 -9.10 -13.65 -13.35
N ALA A 26 -10.34 -13.22 -13.63
CA ALA A 26 -11.05 -12.23 -12.83
C ALA A 26 -11.27 -12.70 -11.39
N ALA A 27 -11.72 -13.94 -11.19
CA ALA A 27 -11.95 -14.51 -9.86
C ALA A 27 -10.66 -14.62 -9.05
N ALA A 28 -9.59 -15.15 -9.65
CA ALA A 28 -8.29 -15.25 -9.01
C ALA A 28 -7.74 -13.86 -8.65
N TYR A 29 -7.84 -12.90 -9.56
CA TYR A 29 -7.38 -11.52 -9.33
C TYR A 29 -8.13 -10.85 -8.18
N VAL A 30 -9.46 -10.96 -8.12
CA VAL A 30 -10.28 -10.40 -7.04
C VAL A 30 -9.95 -11.07 -5.71
N GLY A 31 -9.84 -12.40 -5.69
CA GLY A 31 -9.49 -13.14 -4.48
C GLY A 31 -8.12 -12.74 -3.92
N LEU A 32 -7.10 -12.69 -4.78
CA LEU A 32 -5.75 -12.24 -4.40
C LEU A 32 -5.72 -10.79 -3.96
N TYR A 33 -6.47 -9.90 -4.62
CA TYR A 33 -6.56 -8.51 -4.23
C TYR A 33 -7.09 -8.38 -2.79
N PHE A 34 -8.22 -9.02 -2.48
CA PHE A 34 -8.79 -8.98 -1.14
C PHE A 34 -7.89 -9.66 -0.09
N LEU A 35 -7.16 -10.71 -0.46
CA LEU A 35 -6.17 -11.34 0.41
C LEU A 35 -5.06 -10.33 0.78
N VAL A 36 -4.51 -9.63 -0.21
CA VAL A 36 -3.47 -8.62 -0.01
C VAL A 36 -4.00 -7.44 0.82
N THR A 37 -5.15 -6.86 0.45
CA THR A 37 -5.70 -5.70 1.17
C THR A 37 -6.06 -6.05 2.62
N THR A 38 -6.57 -7.26 2.87
CA THR A 38 -6.89 -7.73 4.21
C THR A 38 -5.64 -8.00 5.04
N THR A 39 -4.60 -8.58 4.41
CA THR A 39 -3.30 -8.77 5.07
C THR A 39 -2.70 -7.43 5.46
N ILE A 40 -2.69 -6.45 4.56
CA ILE A 40 -2.24 -5.08 4.85
C ILE A 40 -3.07 -4.47 5.98
N THR A 41 -4.40 -4.59 5.92
CA THR A 41 -5.30 -4.06 6.95
C THR A 41 -4.97 -4.64 8.33
N LYS A 42 -4.69 -5.96 8.39
CA LYS A 42 -4.27 -6.62 9.62
C LYS A 42 -2.90 -6.11 10.11
N ILE A 43 -1.94 -5.96 9.20
CA ILE A 43 -0.61 -5.41 9.54
C ILE A 43 -0.76 -4.01 10.16
N ARG A 44 -1.58 -3.15 9.55
CA ARG A 44 -1.86 -1.79 10.05
C ARG A 44 -2.59 -1.78 11.38
N ALA A 45 -3.53 -2.71 11.57
CA ALA A 45 -4.25 -2.87 12.83
C ALA A 45 -3.35 -3.33 13.99
N GLU A 46 -2.37 -4.21 13.72
CA GLU A 46 -1.49 -4.78 14.75
C GLU A 46 -0.27 -3.88 15.07
N LEU A 47 0.34 -3.28 14.05
CA LEU A 47 1.62 -2.57 14.20
C LEU A 47 1.46 -1.04 14.32
N GLY A 48 0.27 -0.49 14.06
CA GLY A 48 0.10 0.94 13.76
C GLY A 48 0.57 1.22 12.33
N PRO A 49 0.82 2.50 11.95
CA PRO A 49 1.20 2.87 10.58
C PRO A 49 2.54 2.22 10.20
N PRO A 50 2.53 1.19 9.35
CA PRO A 50 3.72 0.51 8.93
C PRO A 50 4.04 0.94 7.51
N VAL A 51 5.32 0.91 7.21
CA VAL A 51 5.76 0.82 5.84
C VAL A 51 5.34 -0.56 5.31
N HIS A 52 4.23 -0.59 4.58
CA HIS A 52 3.56 -1.80 4.09
C HIS A 52 3.45 -1.83 2.57
N ASP A 53 4.32 -1.08 1.88
CA ASP A 53 4.23 -1.02 0.43
C ASP A 53 4.59 -2.39 -0.17
N LEU A 54 3.67 -3.00 -0.93
CA LEU A 54 3.96 -4.23 -1.67
C LEU A 54 4.28 -3.85 -3.10
N HIS A 55 5.38 -3.13 -3.28
CA HIS A 55 5.79 -2.66 -4.60
C HIS A 55 6.00 -3.86 -5.54
N PHE A 56 5.19 -3.94 -6.60
CA PHE A 56 5.16 -5.10 -7.50
C PHE A 56 4.86 -6.46 -6.82
N GLY A 57 4.17 -6.46 -5.67
CA GLY A 57 3.72 -7.68 -4.98
C GLY A 57 2.25 -8.03 -5.21
N GLY A 58 1.60 -7.38 -6.18
CA GLY A 58 0.16 -7.48 -6.40
C GLY A 58 -0.32 -8.73 -7.13
N PRO A 59 -1.65 -8.94 -7.24
CA PRO A 59 -2.25 -10.08 -7.94
C PRO A 59 -1.75 -10.25 -9.38
N ASP A 60 -1.49 -9.15 -10.08
CA ASP A 60 -0.91 -9.15 -11.42
C ASP A 60 0.46 -9.84 -11.44
N ARG A 61 1.36 -9.47 -10.52
CA ARG A 61 2.70 -10.05 -10.42
C ARG A 61 2.69 -11.49 -9.90
N MET A 62 1.79 -11.81 -8.98
CA MET A 62 1.63 -13.18 -8.46
C MET A 62 1.17 -14.12 -9.58
N LEU A 63 0.09 -13.77 -10.28
CA LEU A 63 -0.46 -14.60 -11.35
C LEU A 63 0.54 -14.79 -12.50
N LEU A 64 1.25 -13.73 -12.88
CA LEU A 64 2.29 -13.80 -13.91
C LEU A 64 3.48 -14.67 -13.48
N THR A 65 3.88 -14.60 -12.21
CA THR A 65 4.95 -15.47 -11.68
C THR A 65 4.55 -16.94 -11.75
N TRP A 66 3.29 -17.26 -11.42
CA TRP A 66 2.80 -18.64 -11.38
C TRP A 66 2.55 -19.24 -12.75
N LEU A 67 1.89 -18.48 -13.63
CA LEU A 67 1.35 -19.00 -14.89
C LEU A 67 2.19 -18.57 -16.10
N GLY A 68 2.97 -17.49 -15.98
CA GLY A 68 3.60 -16.82 -17.11
C GLY A 68 2.63 -15.92 -17.89
N VAL A 69 3.19 -15.02 -18.69
CA VAL A 69 2.42 -14.14 -19.58
C VAL A 69 1.74 -14.96 -20.69
N GLU A 70 2.43 -15.97 -21.23
CA GLU A 70 2.00 -16.73 -22.41
C GLU A 70 0.70 -17.52 -22.20
N SER A 71 0.45 -17.96 -20.97
CA SER A 71 -0.77 -18.70 -20.59
C SER A 71 -1.98 -17.79 -20.33
N MET A 72 -1.79 -16.47 -20.30
CA MET A 72 -2.86 -15.50 -20.05
C MET A 72 -3.47 -14.99 -21.35
N ALA A 73 -4.80 -14.85 -21.36
CA ALA A 73 -5.50 -14.24 -22.47
C ALA A 73 -5.09 -12.76 -22.62
N PRO A 74 -5.09 -12.20 -23.85
CA PRO A 74 -4.79 -10.78 -24.06
C PRO A 74 -5.65 -9.83 -23.20
N GLY A 75 -6.92 -10.18 -22.97
CA GLY A 75 -7.83 -9.41 -22.12
C GLY A 75 -7.45 -9.41 -20.64
N ASP A 76 -6.89 -10.52 -20.12
CA ASP A 76 -6.36 -10.56 -18.75
C ASP A 76 -5.15 -9.63 -18.63
N ARG A 77 -4.21 -9.67 -19.59
CA ARG A 77 -3.01 -8.83 -19.63
C ARG A 77 -3.38 -7.35 -19.67
N MET A 78 -4.28 -6.97 -20.58
CA MET A 78 -4.79 -5.60 -20.69
C MET A 78 -5.44 -5.15 -19.39
N GLY A 79 -6.36 -5.96 -18.86
CA GLY A 79 -7.11 -5.58 -17.68
C GLY A 79 -6.22 -5.46 -16.43
N MET A 80 -5.24 -6.36 -16.24
CA MET A 80 -4.25 -6.24 -15.16
C MET A 80 -3.46 -4.93 -15.26
N THR A 81 -3.19 -4.44 -16.47
CA THR A 81 -2.55 -3.15 -16.70
C THR A 81 -3.45 -1.97 -16.35
N LEU A 82 -4.75 -2.01 -16.70
CA LEU A 82 -5.68 -0.94 -16.28
C LEU A 82 -5.79 -0.80 -14.77
N PHE A 83 -5.64 -1.91 -14.03
CA PHE A 83 -5.65 -1.93 -12.58
C PHE A 83 -4.29 -1.63 -11.93
N PHE A 84 -3.26 -1.35 -12.72
CA PHE A 84 -1.91 -1.11 -12.20
C PHE A 84 -1.85 0.08 -11.23
N GLY A 85 -2.60 1.15 -11.50
CA GLY A 85 -2.56 2.38 -10.69
C GLY A 85 -2.78 2.15 -9.19
N PHE A 86 -3.73 1.29 -8.81
CA PHE A 86 -3.99 0.97 -7.40
C PHE A 86 -3.32 -0.32 -6.90
N ASN A 87 -2.70 -1.12 -7.77
CA ASN A 87 -1.97 -2.35 -7.40
C ASN A 87 -0.44 -2.20 -7.44
N ARG A 88 0.06 -1.02 -7.82
CA ARG A 88 1.51 -0.80 -7.96
C ARG A 88 2.27 -0.91 -6.65
N ALA A 89 1.79 -0.21 -5.61
CA ALA A 89 2.53 0.00 -4.36
C ALA A 89 1.72 -0.27 -3.09
N TYR A 90 0.39 -0.42 -3.18
CA TYR A 90 -0.48 -0.70 -2.03
C TYR A 90 -0.39 0.29 -0.85
N ARG A 91 -0.02 1.55 -1.09
CA ARG A 91 0.01 2.58 -0.04
C ARG A 91 -1.35 3.22 0.21
N GLY A 92 -2.02 3.64 -0.87
CA GLY A 92 -3.36 4.22 -0.85
C GLY A 92 -4.48 3.18 -0.88
N VAL A 93 -4.37 2.06 -0.16
CA VAL A 93 -5.41 1.02 -0.15
C VAL A 93 -6.59 1.53 0.70
N PRO A 94 -7.83 1.54 0.18
CA PRO A 94 -8.96 2.10 0.92
C PRO A 94 -9.30 1.36 2.22
N GLN A 95 -9.12 0.04 2.24
CA GLN A 95 -9.52 -0.82 3.37
C GLN A 95 -8.84 -0.47 4.71
N PRO A 96 -7.50 -0.36 4.81
CA PRO A 96 -6.85 0.06 6.06
C PRO A 96 -7.16 1.50 6.44
N MET A 97 -7.18 2.43 5.48
CA MET A 97 -7.51 3.83 5.74
C MET A 97 -8.91 3.96 6.35
N MET A 98 -9.86 3.18 5.82
CA MET A 98 -11.23 3.12 6.31
C MET A 98 -11.31 2.50 7.71
N LEU A 99 -10.52 1.44 7.99
CA LEU A 99 -10.44 0.86 9.33
C LEU A 99 -9.93 1.88 10.37
N GLU A 100 -8.86 2.60 10.05
CA GLU A 100 -8.28 3.61 10.93
C GLU A 100 -9.24 4.75 11.21
N ALA A 101 -9.90 5.28 10.19
CA ALA A 101 -10.89 6.35 10.34
C ALA A 101 -12.12 5.88 11.14
N MET A 102 -12.61 4.65 10.90
CA MET A 102 -13.68 4.06 11.69
C MET A 102 -13.27 3.86 13.15
N LYS A 103 -12.01 3.47 13.41
CA LYS A 103 -11.50 3.32 14.77
C LYS A 103 -11.37 4.67 15.48
N ALA A 104 -10.89 5.70 14.80
CA ALA A 104 -10.85 7.06 15.33
C ALA A 104 -12.27 7.55 15.69
N ALA A 105 -13.25 7.31 14.81
CA ALA A 105 -14.64 7.63 15.08
C ALA A 105 -15.18 6.91 16.33
N GLU A 106 -14.82 5.64 16.52
CA GLU A 106 -15.21 4.88 17.72
C GLU A 106 -14.66 5.50 19.01
N LEU A 107 -13.38 5.89 19.01
CA LEU A 107 -12.70 6.49 20.17
C LEU A 107 -13.34 7.83 20.57
N GLU A 108 -13.76 8.62 19.57
CA GLU A 108 -14.46 9.89 19.76
C GLU A 108 -15.98 9.73 19.99
N ARG A 109 -16.48 8.50 20.20
CA ARG A 109 -17.91 8.18 20.33
C ARG A 109 -18.76 8.65 19.14
N GLY A 110 -18.13 8.81 17.99
CA GLY A 110 -18.75 9.13 16.71
C GLY A 110 -19.33 7.90 16.01
N SER A 111 -20.04 8.14 14.90
CA SER A 111 -20.65 7.06 14.11
C SER A 111 -19.67 6.53 13.06
N GLN A 112 -19.17 5.31 13.27
CA GLN A 112 -18.35 4.61 12.27
C GLN A 112 -19.04 4.51 10.90
N ARG A 113 -20.37 4.33 10.90
CA ARG A 113 -21.18 4.26 9.67
C ARG A 113 -21.16 5.58 8.89
N ARG A 114 -21.22 6.73 9.57
CA ARG A 114 -21.14 8.05 8.91
C ARG A 114 -19.76 8.26 8.30
N VAL A 115 -18.70 7.90 9.03
CA VAL A 115 -17.32 7.99 8.51
C VAL A 115 -17.11 7.06 7.32
N ALA A 116 -17.61 5.83 7.38
CA ALA A 116 -17.60 4.89 6.26
C ALA A 116 -18.25 5.48 5.00
N TRP A 117 -19.45 6.07 5.13
CA TRP A 117 -20.11 6.73 4.00
C TRP A 117 -19.37 7.96 3.51
N ALA A 118 -18.86 8.80 4.42
CA ALA A 118 -18.07 9.97 4.04
C ALA A 118 -16.84 9.59 3.22
N MET A 119 -16.10 8.56 3.63
CA MET A 119 -14.95 8.05 2.89
C MET A 119 -15.32 7.44 1.54
N LEU A 120 -16.42 6.68 1.49
CA LEU A 120 -16.91 6.08 0.25
C LEU A 120 -17.31 7.15 -0.77
N LEU A 121 -17.93 8.24 -0.33
CA LEU A 121 -18.32 9.36 -1.18
C LEU A 121 -17.15 10.28 -1.53
N ALA A 122 -16.19 10.46 -0.62
CA ALA A 122 -14.99 11.26 -0.86
C ALA A 122 -14.07 10.60 -1.90
N GLY A 123 -14.03 9.26 -1.98
CA GLY A 123 -13.17 8.52 -2.92
C GLY A 123 -13.35 8.95 -4.38
N PRO A 124 -14.56 8.91 -4.95
CA PRO A 124 -14.82 9.40 -6.31
C PRO A 124 -14.47 10.87 -6.50
N VAL A 125 -14.84 11.74 -5.55
CA VAL A 125 -14.53 13.19 -5.64
C VAL A 125 -13.03 13.42 -5.66
N ALA A 126 -12.27 12.73 -4.81
CA ALA A 126 -10.82 12.78 -4.79
C ALA A 126 -10.23 12.25 -6.11
N ALA A 127 -10.74 11.13 -6.63
CA ALA A 127 -10.28 10.57 -7.90
C ALA A 127 -10.48 11.55 -9.07
N PHE A 128 -11.67 12.13 -9.22
CA PHE A 128 -11.95 13.12 -10.25
C PHE A 128 -11.13 14.41 -10.05
N GLY A 129 -11.03 14.89 -8.81
CA GLY A 129 -10.24 16.05 -8.45
C GLY A 129 -8.75 15.87 -8.76
N SER A 130 -8.18 14.71 -8.47
CA SER A 130 -6.79 14.37 -8.79
C SER A 130 -6.54 14.28 -10.30
N CYS A 131 -7.44 13.65 -11.06
CA CYS A 131 -7.35 13.63 -12.52
C CYS A 131 -7.42 15.03 -13.13
N TRP A 132 -8.37 15.85 -12.67
CA TRP A 132 -8.53 17.23 -13.11
C TRP A 132 -7.29 18.08 -12.78
N ALA A 133 -6.84 18.05 -11.52
CA ALA A 133 -5.67 18.83 -11.09
C ALA A 133 -4.42 18.43 -11.88
N MET A 134 -4.20 17.12 -12.09
CA MET A 134 -3.07 16.64 -12.90
C MET A 134 -3.13 17.18 -14.33
N LEU A 135 -4.29 17.10 -14.99
CA LEU A 135 -4.44 17.61 -16.35
C LEU A 135 -4.29 19.12 -16.42
N HIS A 136 -4.93 19.85 -15.50
CA HIS A 136 -4.88 21.31 -15.44
C HIS A 136 -3.44 21.80 -15.36
N TRP A 137 -2.68 21.32 -14.38
CA TRP A 137 -1.29 21.74 -14.22
C TRP A 137 -0.37 21.24 -15.34
N ALA A 138 -0.67 20.09 -15.96
CA ALA A 138 0.03 19.65 -17.16
C ALA A 138 -0.19 20.61 -18.35
N TYR A 139 -1.36 21.25 -18.46
CA TYR A 139 -1.65 22.24 -19.50
C TYR A 139 -1.05 23.62 -19.19
N VAL A 140 -1.04 24.03 -17.92
CA VAL A 140 -0.55 25.35 -17.50
C VAL A 140 0.99 25.39 -17.47
N ASP A 141 1.62 24.45 -16.78
CA ASP A 141 3.08 24.43 -16.54
C ASP A 141 3.81 23.45 -17.46
N GLY A 142 3.08 22.74 -18.30
CA GLY A 142 3.62 21.73 -19.20
C GLY A 142 3.98 20.41 -18.50
N MET A 143 4.59 19.51 -19.27
CA MET A 143 4.97 18.17 -18.79
C MET A 143 6.06 18.16 -17.71
N GLN A 144 6.68 19.31 -17.40
CA GLN A 144 7.61 19.39 -16.27
C GLN A 144 6.91 19.16 -14.94
N PHE A 145 5.72 19.74 -14.76
CA PHE A 145 4.89 19.51 -13.57
C PHE A 145 4.40 18.07 -13.50
N ALA A 146 3.90 17.54 -14.62
CA ALA A 146 3.34 16.20 -14.68
C ALA A 146 4.38 15.08 -14.90
N ARG A 147 5.69 15.39 -14.87
CA ARG A 147 6.76 14.46 -15.28
C ARG A 147 6.71 13.15 -14.50
N GLU A 148 6.55 13.22 -13.19
CA GLU A 148 6.54 12.04 -12.33
C GLU A 148 5.24 11.24 -12.51
N SER A 149 4.08 11.91 -12.58
CA SER A 149 2.80 11.26 -12.87
C SER A 149 2.82 10.57 -14.24
N TYR A 150 3.41 11.22 -15.25
CA TYR A 150 3.60 10.63 -16.57
C TYR A 150 4.55 9.44 -16.55
N ARG A 151 5.67 9.53 -15.82
CA ARG A 151 6.61 8.41 -15.65
C ARG A 151 5.96 7.21 -14.99
N ILE A 152 5.16 7.43 -13.94
CA ILE A 152 4.45 6.35 -13.23
C ILE A 152 3.31 5.79 -14.09
N GLY A 153 2.52 6.66 -14.73
CA GLY A 153 1.44 6.24 -15.65
C GLY A 153 1.96 5.47 -16.85
N GLY A 154 3.10 5.89 -17.41
CA GLY A 154 3.78 5.23 -18.53
C GLY A 154 4.24 3.81 -18.23
N GLN A 155 4.61 3.50 -16.97
CA GLN A 155 4.98 2.13 -16.57
C GLN A 155 3.88 1.11 -16.87
N ALA A 156 2.60 1.50 -16.75
CA ALA A 156 1.47 0.64 -17.07
C ALA A 156 1.50 0.22 -18.55
N TRP A 157 1.86 1.13 -19.44
CA TRP A 157 1.88 0.87 -20.88
C TRP A 157 3.15 0.18 -21.33
N THR A 158 4.32 0.60 -20.82
CA THR A 158 5.60 -0.06 -21.10
C THR A 158 5.60 -1.53 -20.68
N ARG A 159 4.96 -1.86 -19.54
CA ARG A 159 4.84 -3.27 -19.13
C ARG A 159 3.86 -4.05 -20.00
N LEU A 160 2.80 -3.41 -20.49
CA LEU A 160 1.82 -4.08 -21.34
C LEU A 160 2.46 -4.42 -22.68
N ASP A 161 3.21 -3.48 -23.25
CA ASP A 161 4.03 -3.70 -24.43
C ASP A 161 4.99 -4.88 -24.21
N SER A 162 5.71 -4.92 -23.09
CA SER A 162 6.61 -6.05 -22.80
C SER A 162 5.88 -7.39 -22.66
N TRP A 163 4.63 -7.42 -22.18
CA TRP A 163 3.81 -8.64 -22.11
C TRP A 163 3.26 -9.11 -23.46
N PHE A 164 3.32 -8.30 -24.50
CA PHE A 164 3.00 -8.71 -25.87
C PHE A 164 4.26 -8.99 -26.69
N SER A 165 5.35 -8.30 -26.37
CA SER A 165 6.57 -8.31 -27.18
C SER A 165 7.64 -9.27 -26.67
N LEU A 166 7.61 -9.66 -25.38
CA LEU A 166 8.63 -10.53 -24.78
C LEU A 166 7.99 -11.75 -24.09
N PRO A 167 8.55 -12.96 -24.31
CA PRO A 167 8.12 -14.14 -23.58
C PRO A 167 8.52 -14.01 -22.10
N TRP A 168 7.57 -14.30 -21.22
CA TRP A 168 7.80 -14.37 -19.78
C TRP A 168 7.11 -15.63 -19.26
N PRO A 169 7.81 -16.79 -19.28
CA PRO A 169 7.25 -18.04 -18.76
C PRO A 169 7.12 -18.00 -17.24
N GLY A 170 6.18 -18.78 -16.70
CA GLY A 170 6.03 -18.96 -15.27
C GLY A 170 7.32 -19.47 -14.64
N GLY A 171 7.71 -18.90 -13.50
CA GLY A 171 8.97 -19.21 -12.84
C GLY A 171 8.74 -20.23 -11.73
N ALA A 172 9.08 -21.50 -11.94
CA ALA A 172 8.93 -22.53 -10.91
C ALA A 172 9.75 -22.21 -9.65
N ALA A 173 10.98 -21.70 -9.80
CA ALA A 173 11.83 -21.29 -8.68
C ALA A 173 11.22 -20.10 -7.90
N ALA A 174 10.73 -19.08 -8.60
CA ALA A 174 10.08 -17.93 -7.97
C ALA A 174 8.77 -18.34 -7.27
N THR A 175 7.98 -19.20 -7.90
CA THR A 175 6.75 -19.77 -7.31
C THR A 175 7.06 -20.60 -6.06
N GLY A 176 8.12 -21.42 -6.11
CA GLY A 176 8.61 -22.17 -4.95
C GLY A 176 9.06 -21.26 -3.81
N ALA A 177 9.79 -20.18 -4.11
CA ALA A 177 10.21 -19.20 -3.13
C ALA A 177 9.01 -18.49 -2.47
N MET A 178 7.98 -18.13 -3.25
CA MET A 178 6.72 -17.59 -2.72
C MET A 178 6.03 -18.57 -1.78
N ALA A 179 5.98 -19.86 -2.16
CA ALA A 179 5.37 -20.91 -1.33
C ALA A 179 6.14 -21.13 -0.02
N VAL A 180 7.48 -21.13 -0.07
CA VAL A 180 8.33 -21.20 1.13
C VAL A 180 8.10 -19.99 2.04
N GLY A 181 8.08 -18.78 1.48
CA GLY A 181 7.79 -17.56 2.24
C GLY A 181 6.41 -17.58 2.90
N ALA A 182 5.38 -18.03 2.18
CA ALA A 182 4.05 -18.24 2.74
C ALA A 182 4.06 -19.29 3.86
N GLY A 183 4.78 -20.41 3.68
CA GLY A 183 4.96 -21.45 4.69
C GLY A 183 5.62 -20.93 5.96
N ILE A 184 6.68 -20.11 5.83
CA ILE A 184 7.35 -19.47 6.98
C ILE A 184 6.39 -18.52 7.69
N CYS A 185 5.65 -17.69 6.97
CA CYS A 185 4.65 -16.80 7.56
C CYS A 185 3.58 -17.57 8.34
N LEU A 186 3.06 -18.66 7.77
CA LEU A 186 2.05 -19.51 8.42
C LEU A 186 2.62 -20.23 9.64
N LEU A 187 3.86 -20.73 9.56
CA LEU A 187 4.56 -21.34 10.69
C LEU A 187 4.75 -20.34 11.84
N LEU A 188 5.26 -19.15 11.54
CA LEU A 188 5.43 -18.09 12.54
C LEU A 188 4.09 -17.68 13.16
N MET A 189 3.03 -17.61 12.35
CA MET A 189 1.68 -17.33 12.85
C MET A 189 1.16 -18.45 13.76
N ALA A 190 1.35 -19.73 13.39
CA ALA A 190 0.95 -20.88 14.20
C ALA A 190 1.72 -20.95 15.53
N LEU A 191 3.05 -20.76 15.49
CA LEU A 191 3.89 -20.73 16.68
C LEU A 191 3.48 -19.60 17.62
N ARG A 192 3.14 -18.42 17.10
CA ARG A 192 2.66 -17.30 17.92
C ARG A 192 1.30 -17.56 18.58
N LEU A 193 0.44 -18.37 17.96
CA LEU A 193 -0.83 -18.80 18.57
C LEU A 193 -0.62 -19.82 19.69
N GLN A 194 0.45 -20.63 19.63
CA GLN A 194 0.77 -21.65 20.63
C GLN A 194 1.64 -21.11 21.77
N PHE A 195 2.57 -20.20 21.46
CA PHE A 195 3.56 -19.68 22.40
C PHE A 195 3.38 -18.16 22.58
N VAL A 196 2.80 -17.76 23.71
CA VAL A 196 2.46 -16.35 24.02
C VAL A 196 3.67 -15.41 23.97
N ALA A 197 4.85 -15.90 24.34
CA ALA A 197 6.09 -15.12 24.37
C ALA A 197 7.04 -15.39 23.18
N PHE A 198 6.54 -15.94 22.07
CA PHE A 198 7.39 -16.22 20.92
C PHE A 198 7.98 -14.91 20.34
N PRO A 199 9.32 -14.82 20.19
CA PRO A 199 9.98 -13.55 19.88
C PRO A 199 9.84 -13.11 18.42
N PHE A 200 9.58 -14.03 17.49
CA PHE A 200 9.54 -13.73 16.06
C PHE A 200 8.12 -13.43 15.57
N HIS A 201 7.97 -12.30 14.90
CA HIS A 201 6.69 -11.85 14.37
C HIS A 201 6.60 -12.10 12.86
N PRO A 202 5.51 -12.73 12.34
CA PRO A 202 5.36 -12.98 10.90
C PRO A 202 5.34 -11.70 10.05
N ILE A 203 4.79 -10.62 10.59
CA ILE A 203 4.77 -9.30 9.93
C ILE A 203 6.18 -8.84 9.54
N GLY A 204 7.15 -8.91 10.44
CA GLY A 204 8.51 -8.42 10.17
C GLY A 204 9.15 -9.14 8.98
N TYR A 205 8.91 -10.45 8.86
CA TYR A 205 9.32 -11.22 7.70
C TYR A 205 8.60 -10.76 6.42
N ALA A 206 7.27 -10.61 6.47
CA ALA A 206 6.45 -10.25 5.32
C ALA A 206 6.74 -8.85 4.73
N ILE A 207 7.13 -7.87 5.56
CA ILE A 207 7.41 -6.49 5.11
C ILE A 207 8.91 -6.22 4.87
N SER A 208 9.79 -7.20 5.14
CA SER A 208 11.24 -7.01 5.07
C SER A 208 11.77 -6.78 3.66
N ALA A 209 11.12 -7.38 2.66
CA ALA A 209 11.60 -7.42 1.27
C ALA A 209 10.83 -6.47 0.35
N ASN A 210 10.62 -5.22 0.79
CA ASN A 210 10.02 -4.18 -0.06
C ASN A 210 10.88 -2.92 -0.15
N TRP A 211 10.53 -2.06 -1.12
CA TRP A 211 11.26 -0.84 -1.41
C TRP A 211 11.23 0.12 -0.24
N ALA A 212 10.07 0.35 0.38
CA ALA A 212 10.00 1.37 1.42
C ALA A 212 10.73 0.93 2.71
N MET A 213 10.76 -0.37 3.02
CA MET A 213 11.56 -0.93 4.12
C MET A 213 13.06 -0.70 3.90
N ASN A 214 13.53 -0.79 2.65
CA ASN A 214 14.91 -0.42 2.30
C ASN A 214 15.21 1.05 2.65
N CYS A 215 14.23 1.94 2.57
CA CYS A 215 14.40 3.34 2.92
C CYS A 215 14.29 3.61 4.43
N VAL A 216 13.48 2.84 5.18
CA VAL A 216 13.17 3.15 6.58
C VAL A 216 13.79 2.22 7.62
N TRP A 217 14.52 1.17 7.22
CA TRP A 217 15.08 0.22 8.20
C TRP A 217 16.03 0.90 9.20
N THR A 218 16.86 1.87 8.78
CA THR A 218 17.77 2.58 9.67
C THR A 218 17.02 3.49 10.66
N PRO A 219 16.09 4.37 10.23
CA PRO A 219 15.22 5.11 11.15
C PRO A 219 14.47 4.21 12.15
N ILE A 220 13.93 3.06 11.69
CA ILE A 220 13.26 2.09 12.56
C ILE A 220 14.23 1.54 13.61
N LEU A 221 15.46 1.20 13.20
CA LEU A 221 16.49 0.71 14.11
C LEU A 221 16.89 1.76 15.16
N ILE A 222 17.02 3.03 14.75
CA ILE A 222 17.28 4.16 15.66
C ILE A 222 16.13 4.33 16.64
N GLY A 223 14.88 4.32 16.16
CA GLY A 223 13.69 4.42 17.00
C GLY A 223 13.56 3.25 17.98
N TRP A 224 13.86 2.03 17.54
CA TRP A 224 13.92 0.84 18.40
C TRP A 224 15.01 0.95 19.46
N ALA A 225 16.21 1.38 19.08
CA ALA A 225 17.32 1.57 20.02
C ALA A 225 16.99 2.64 21.06
N ALA A 226 16.51 3.81 20.62
CA ALA A 226 16.07 4.88 21.51
C ALA A 226 14.99 4.40 22.48
N LYS A 227 13.92 3.76 21.97
CA LYS A 227 12.85 3.19 22.80
C LYS A 227 13.39 2.17 23.82
N THR A 228 14.27 1.28 23.39
CA THR A 228 14.84 0.23 24.24
C THR A 228 15.71 0.82 25.34
N LEU A 229 16.57 1.80 25.01
CA LEU A 229 17.41 2.50 25.97
C LEU A 229 16.55 3.30 26.96
N THR A 230 15.55 4.04 26.49
CA THR A 230 14.63 4.79 27.35
C THR A 230 13.90 3.85 28.31
N LEU A 231 13.35 2.73 27.82
CA LEU A 231 12.67 1.76 28.68
C LEU A 231 13.64 1.10 29.68
N LYS A 232 14.87 0.80 29.26
CA LYS A 232 15.88 0.16 30.12
C LYS A 232 16.37 1.08 31.24
N TYR A 233 16.62 2.36 30.96
CA TYR A 233 17.22 3.28 31.93
C TYR A 233 16.21 4.14 32.69
N SER A 234 15.06 4.46 32.10
CA SER A 234 14.06 5.37 32.69
C SER A 234 12.70 4.72 32.99
N GLY A 235 12.56 3.43 32.65
CA GLY A 235 11.35 2.66 32.85
C GLY A 235 10.15 3.20 32.06
N ALA A 236 8.96 2.72 32.41
CA ALA A 236 7.71 3.12 31.75
C ALA A 236 7.38 4.61 31.96
N LYS A 237 7.76 5.20 33.10
CA LYS A 237 7.50 6.61 33.41
C LYS A 237 8.32 7.53 32.50
N GLY A 238 9.61 7.26 32.32
CA GLY A 238 10.44 8.04 31.41
C GLY A 238 10.05 7.85 29.94
N TYR A 239 9.65 6.63 29.54
CA TYR A 239 9.08 6.41 28.21
C TYR A 239 7.84 7.28 27.95
N ARG A 240 6.88 7.32 28.90
CA ARG A 240 5.68 8.18 28.78
C ARG A 240 6.02 9.67 28.75
N ALA A 241 7.02 10.10 29.52
CA ALA A 241 7.49 11.48 29.51
C ALA A 241 8.19 11.87 28.21
N GLY A 242 8.80 10.91 27.51
CA GLY A 242 9.44 11.11 26.21
C GLY A 242 8.49 11.08 25.00
N LEU A 243 7.26 10.55 25.15
CA LEU A 243 6.27 10.49 24.06
C LEU A 243 6.00 11.85 23.39
N PRO A 244 5.81 12.97 24.11
CA PRO A 244 5.61 14.28 23.49
C PRO A 244 6.77 14.70 22.59
N VAL A 245 8.02 14.35 22.93
CA VAL A 245 9.20 14.65 22.10
C VAL A 245 9.16 13.85 20.81
N ALA A 246 8.86 12.55 20.89
CA ALA A 246 8.75 11.70 19.70
C ALA A 246 7.60 12.15 18.78
N ILE A 247 6.44 12.46 19.35
CA ILE A 247 5.30 13.02 18.60
C ILE A 247 5.69 14.39 18.00
N GLY A 248 6.40 15.23 18.74
CA GLY A 248 6.89 16.52 18.29
C GLY A 248 7.88 16.42 17.13
N LEU A 249 8.76 15.42 17.11
CA LEU A 249 9.66 15.14 15.99
C LEU A 249 8.87 14.75 14.73
N ILE A 250 7.90 13.85 14.86
CA ILE A 250 7.03 13.41 13.76
C ILE A 250 6.24 14.62 13.21
N LEU A 251 5.54 15.34 14.07
CA LEU A 251 4.78 16.53 13.67
C LEU A 251 5.69 17.63 13.09
N GLY A 252 6.89 17.80 13.64
CA GLY A 252 7.87 18.76 13.16
C GLY A 252 8.31 18.48 11.73
N GLU A 253 8.54 17.21 11.38
CA GLU A 253 8.83 16.79 10.00
C GLU A 253 7.68 17.16 9.05
N PHE A 254 6.44 16.84 9.42
CA PHE A 254 5.26 17.18 8.61
C PHE A 254 5.10 18.69 8.45
N VAL A 255 5.24 19.47 9.52
CA VAL A 255 5.06 20.92 9.51
C VAL A 255 6.16 21.59 8.70
N ILE A 256 7.43 21.29 8.97
CA ILE A 256 8.57 21.90 8.26
C ILE A 256 8.54 21.50 6.80
N GLY A 257 8.32 20.21 6.49
CA GLY A 257 8.28 19.76 5.10
C GLY A 257 7.13 20.37 4.30
N SER A 258 5.96 20.56 4.93
CA SER A 258 4.81 21.25 4.30
C SER A 258 5.09 22.73 4.09
N LEU A 259 5.61 23.43 5.10
CA LEU A 259 5.95 24.86 5.01
C LEU A 259 7.07 25.11 3.99
N TRP A 260 8.06 24.24 3.93
CA TRP A 260 9.16 24.34 2.98
C TRP A 260 8.71 24.10 1.54
N SER A 261 7.81 23.13 1.34
CA SER A 261 7.18 22.89 0.03
C SER A 261 6.32 24.08 -0.40
N LEU A 262 5.53 24.64 0.53
CA LEU A 262 4.71 25.82 0.27
C LEU A 262 5.57 27.04 -0.05
N PHE A 263 6.69 27.23 0.65
CA PHE A 263 7.67 28.26 0.34
C PHE A 263 8.22 28.10 -1.08
N GLY A 264 8.58 26.88 -1.50
CA GLY A 264 9.04 26.61 -2.86
C GLY A 264 8.01 26.97 -3.94
N VAL A 265 6.73 26.70 -3.67
CA VAL A 265 5.62 27.08 -4.57
C VAL A 265 5.46 28.60 -4.64
N ILE A 266 5.43 29.29 -3.49
CA ILE A 266 5.20 30.75 -3.43
C ILE A 266 6.39 31.53 -4.00
N ALA A 267 7.62 31.12 -3.66
CA ALA A 267 8.83 31.81 -4.06
C ALA A 267 9.35 31.37 -5.45
N HIS A 268 8.70 30.39 -6.09
CA HIS A 268 9.12 29.82 -7.37
C HIS A 268 10.59 29.36 -7.39
N VAL A 269 11.08 28.84 -6.26
CA VAL A 269 12.45 28.32 -6.13
C VAL A 269 12.43 26.80 -5.94
N PRO A 270 13.39 26.07 -6.53
CA PRO A 270 13.54 24.65 -6.26
C PRO A 270 13.95 24.47 -4.80
N VAL A 271 13.04 23.92 -4.02
CA VAL A 271 13.28 23.55 -2.62
C VAL A 271 13.63 22.08 -2.52
N TYR A 272 14.42 21.73 -1.50
CA TYR A 272 14.61 20.34 -1.14
C TYR A 272 13.25 19.69 -0.89
N GLN A 273 12.92 18.66 -1.67
CA GLN A 273 11.68 17.93 -1.51
C GLN A 273 11.84 16.98 -0.32
N PHE A 274 11.15 17.29 0.78
CA PHE A 274 11.00 16.36 1.88
C PHE A 274 10.19 15.17 1.37
N TRP A 275 10.87 14.05 1.19
CA TRP A 275 10.27 12.81 0.75
C TRP A 275 9.57 12.16 1.95
N MET A 276 8.33 12.56 2.20
CA MET A 276 7.52 11.96 3.26
C MET A 276 7.11 10.55 2.80
N PHE A 277 7.51 9.54 3.57
CA PHE A 277 7.12 8.15 3.34
C PHE A 277 5.65 7.96 3.70
N ASP A 278 4.75 8.31 2.79
CA ASP A 278 3.34 7.88 2.80
C ASP A 278 3.06 6.81 1.74
#